data_AF-A0A8J2H5C6-F1
#
_entry.id   AF-A0A8J2H5C6-F1
#
_cell.length_a   1.000
_cell.length_b   1.000
_cell.length_c   1.000
_cell.angle_alpha   90.00
_cell.angle_beta   90.00
_cell.angle_gamma   90.00
#
_symmetry.space_group_name_H-M   'P 1'
#
loop_
_entity.id
_entity.type
_entity.pdbx_description
1 polymer ?
#
loop_
_entity_poly.entity_id
_entity_poly.type
_entity_poly.pdbx_seq_one_letter_code
_entity_poly.pdbx_strand_id
1 'polypeptide(L)'
;MSKVLLIQLFFITWRSYYVTLSCIKYCTVMASKSGRKPNVDRNKLIETINKHIDTLITKEKKVIHKGHEIWQQIANELDNKLLPESLYSIVTNNKYNVRKKLPNQSLNSTVSSVESENLSDSIEDANIKTDHNFTFTMSFDEYDSMICTSQRKRRKLNGYYTFPKKVFKPYYWENSITNKIWKATHKKCGYNFIDHYVAESKMSGSFQGKCNCGSKIKSTFQVAGDEVTFTCVATPGSGKCKKTYLRNEHRKKAAEKMKSLTTDQYQSEIAVEKNMLQHDPQPPHLSKASVLRTAKAELIRSEYHHSDPIVSLSIMKEHVWPGTIHDLSFSPFYVHYWTHHQRDVYIKYAAQGNSCIFIDATGGISPKFTKLDKTTTSSLFLYLIAINVSGQQFTIGQMISERQDTNAIINFWNDWLKYGFPQPKEVVMDSNKAQLIATITVFTPYKTIG
;
A
#
# COMPACT_ATOMS: atom_id res chain seq x y z
N MET A 1 -23.72 8.46 -0.91
CA MET A 1 -23.21 7.46 -1.88
C MET A 1 -24.27 6.38 -2.02
N SER A 2 -24.79 6.10 -3.22
CA SER A 2 -25.88 5.12 -3.40
C SER A 2 -25.44 3.72 -2.96
N LYS A 3 -26.31 2.97 -2.26
CA LYS A 3 -26.04 1.60 -1.75
C LYS A 3 -25.57 0.63 -2.84
N VAL A 4 -26.07 0.83 -4.08
CA VAL A 4 -25.71 0.07 -5.29
C VAL A 4 -24.26 0.34 -5.73
N LEU A 5 -23.81 1.58 -5.57
CA LEU A 5 -22.45 2.00 -5.92
C LEU A 5 -21.41 1.31 -5.05
N LEU A 6 -21.77 0.92 -3.82
CA LEU A 6 -20.87 0.27 -2.87
C LEU A 6 -20.62 -1.20 -3.23
N ILE A 7 -21.64 -1.92 -3.74
CA ILE A 7 -21.48 -3.27 -4.31
C ILE A 7 -20.65 -3.21 -5.60
N GLN A 8 -20.94 -2.26 -6.50
CA GLN A 8 -20.14 -2.10 -7.71
C GLN A 8 -18.70 -1.69 -7.40
N LEU A 9 -18.48 -0.77 -6.45
CA LEU A 9 -17.15 -0.39 -5.97
C LEU A 9 -16.44 -1.56 -5.28
N PHE A 10 -17.15 -2.43 -4.55
CA PHE A 10 -16.58 -3.64 -3.96
C PHE A 10 -15.92 -4.54 -5.02
N PHE A 11 -16.61 -4.79 -6.14
CA PHE A 11 -16.06 -5.60 -7.24
C PHE A 11 -15.00 -4.87 -8.08
N ILE A 12 -15.17 -3.57 -8.35
CA ILE A 12 -14.25 -2.75 -9.15
C ILE A 12 -12.93 -2.47 -8.39
N THR A 13 -12.98 -2.24 -7.08
CA THR A 13 -11.77 -1.94 -6.27
C THR A 13 -10.90 -3.17 -6.04
N TRP A 14 -11.50 -4.37 -6.07
CA TRP A 14 -10.75 -5.63 -6.09
C TRP A 14 -9.78 -5.69 -7.29
N ARG A 15 -10.19 -5.18 -8.47
CA ARG A 15 -9.39 -5.16 -9.72
C ARG A 15 -8.01 -4.52 -9.58
N SER A 16 -7.84 -3.56 -8.67
CA SER A 16 -6.57 -2.82 -8.52
C SER A 16 -5.47 -3.58 -7.78
N TYR A 17 -5.75 -4.72 -7.14
CA TYR A 17 -4.79 -5.37 -6.23
C TYR A 17 -4.23 -6.71 -6.71
N TYR A 18 -4.95 -7.45 -7.57
CA TYR A 18 -4.48 -8.79 -8.01
C TYR A 18 -3.33 -8.77 -9.01
N VAL A 19 -2.97 -7.61 -9.60
CA VAL A 19 -1.76 -7.46 -10.44
C VAL A 19 -0.47 -7.40 -9.61
N THR A 20 -0.56 -7.32 -8.28
CA THR A 20 0.61 -7.26 -7.38
C THR A 20 0.74 -8.44 -6.41
N LEU A 21 -0.15 -9.43 -6.48
CA LEU A 21 -0.26 -10.51 -5.48
C LEU A 21 0.05 -11.93 -6.00
N SER A 22 0.52 -12.08 -7.24
CA SER A 22 0.96 -13.36 -7.80
C SER A 22 2.27 -13.92 -7.18
N CYS A 23 2.66 -13.49 -5.98
CA CYS A 23 3.87 -14.00 -5.29
C CYS A 23 3.65 -14.50 -3.86
N ILE A 24 2.43 -14.59 -3.31
CA ILE A 24 2.26 -15.11 -1.95
C ILE A 24 1.10 -16.11 -1.90
N LYS A 25 1.44 -17.39 -2.03
CA LYS A 25 0.58 -18.52 -1.69
C LYS A 25 0.24 -18.49 -0.19
N TYR A 26 -1.04 -18.72 0.11
CA TYR A 26 -1.61 -18.90 1.45
C TYR A 26 -1.22 -20.24 2.07
N CYS A 27 -1.08 -20.26 3.40
CA CYS A 27 -1.65 -21.32 4.24
C CYS A 27 -1.79 -20.83 5.70
N THR A 28 -2.99 -21.00 6.24
CA THR A 28 -3.40 -20.82 7.63
C THR A 28 -2.92 -21.99 8.50
N VAL A 29 -2.09 -21.70 9.51
CA VAL A 29 -2.07 -22.36 10.83
C VAL A 29 -1.57 -21.31 11.82
N MET A 30 -2.22 -21.19 12.98
CA MET A 30 -1.71 -20.38 14.08
C MET A 30 -0.33 -20.89 14.52
N ALA A 31 0.72 -20.18 14.14
CA ALA A 31 2.06 -20.36 14.69
C ALA A 31 2.78 -19.01 14.68
N SER A 32 3.51 -18.74 15.75
CA SER A 32 4.32 -17.54 15.99
C SER A 32 4.94 -16.95 14.72
N LYS A 33 4.90 -15.62 14.58
CA LYS A 33 5.55 -14.83 13.50
C LYS A 33 7.01 -15.26 13.30
N SER A 34 7.27 -16.29 12.50
CA SER A 34 8.61 -16.61 12.03
C SER A 34 8.92 -15.63 10.90
N GLY A 35 10.03 -14.89 11.02
CA GLY A 35 10.51 -14.04 9.95
C GLY A 35 10.74 -14.80 8.64
N ARG A 36 11.15 -14.06 7.59
CA ARG A 36 11.51 -14.64 6.29
C ARG A 36 12.37 -15.89 6.49
N LYS A 37 11.95 -17.03 5.95
CA LYS A 37 12.71 -18.28 6.04
C LYS A 37 14.13 -18.00 5.52
N PRO A 38 15.17 -18.37 6.29
CA PRO A 38 16.55 -18.07 5.90
C PRO A 38 16.87 -18.75 4.57
N ASN A 39 17.60 -18.04 3.71
CA ASN A 39 17.93 -18.48 2.36
C ASN A 39 18.90 -19.69 2.35
N VAL A 40 19.53 -19.96 3.50
CA VAL A 40 20.49 -21.04 3.75
C VAL A 40 20.07 -21.72 5.04
N ASP A 41 20.14 -23.05 5.07
CA ASP A 41 19.94 -23.82 6.30
C ASP A 41 20.95 -23.38 7.37
N ARG A 42 20.46 -23.17 8.59
CA ARG A 42 21.27 -22.59 9.67
C ARG A 42 22.42 -23.51 10.10
N ASN A 43 22.21 -24.82 10.10
CA ASN A 43 23.24 -25.78 10.49
C ASN A 43 24.31 -25.88 9.41
N LYS A 44 23.90 -25.95 8.13
CA LYS A 44 24.81 -25.90 6.98
C LYS A 44 25.68 -24.64 7.00
N LEU A 45 25.09 -23.47 7.30
CA LEU A 45 25.83 -22.20 7.43
C LEU A 45 26.88 -22.26 8.54
N ILE A 46 26.51 -22.74 9.74
CA ILE A 46 27.42 -22.81 10.89
C ILE A 46 28.55 -23.80 10.62
N GLU A 47 28.26 -24.96 10.04
CA GLU A 47 29.24 -25.98 9.72
C GLU A 47 30.26 -25.49 8.69
N THR A 48 29.78 -24.85 7.62
CA THR A 48 30.64 -24.29 6.55
C THR A 48 31.54 -23.18 7.10
N ILE A 49 31.02 -22.28 7.95
CA ILE A 49 31.84 -21.24 8.59
C ILE A 49 32.85 -21.86 9.57
N ASN A 50 32.46 -22.88 10.33
CA ASN A 50 33.35 -23.55 11.28
C ASN A 50 34.50 -24.29 10.59
N LYS A 51 34.29 -24.83 9.39
CA LYS A 51 35.35 -25.46 8.57
C LYS A 51 36.51 -24.52 8.27
N HIS A 52 36.21 -23.23 8.13
CA HIS A 52 37.20 -22.19 7.77
C HIS A 52 37.55 -21.26 8.94
N ILE A 53 37.13 -21.57 10.17
CA ILE A 53 37.20 -20.63 11.31
C ILE A 53 38.63 -20.20 11.65
N ASP A 54 39.59 -21.13 11.52
CA ASP A 54 41.02 -20.89 11.79
C ASP A 54 41.66 -19.96 10.75
N THR A 55 41.10 -19.93 9.54
CA THR A 55 41.51 -19.01 8.46
C THR A 55 40.79 -17.66 8.56
N LEU A 56 39.55 -17.66 9.04
CA LEU A 56 38.72 -16.46 9.22
C LEU A 56 39.16 -15.59 10.40
N ILE A 57 39.83 -16.19 11.38
CA ILE A 57 40.26 -15.54 12.61
C ILE A 57 41.76 -15.67 12.73
N THR A 58 42.46 -14.56 12.55
CA THR A 58 43.91 -14.47 12.70
C THR A 58 44.34 -14.85 14.13
N LYS A 59 45.63 -15.21 14.32
CA LYS A 59 46.21 -15.53 15.65
C LYS A 59 45.96 -14.42 16.69
N GLU A 60 45.76 -13.18 16.26
CA GLU A 60 45.37 -12.02 17.09
C GLU A 60 43.87 -11.93 17.42
N LYS A 61 43.07 -12.98 17.11
CA LYS A 61 41.60 -13.02 17.30
C LYS A 61 40.83 -11.96 16.50
N LYS A 62 41.44 -11.37 15.48
CA LYS A 62 40.77 -10.43 14.56
C LYS A 62 40.20 -11.20 13.37
N VAL A 63 38.95 -10.87 13.02
CA VAL A 63 38.34 -11.35 11.78
C VAL A 63 39.08 -10.72 10.61
N ILE A 64 39.47 -11.54 9.65
CA ILE A 64 40.10 -11.09 8.41
C ILE A 64 39.25 -10.04 7.68
N HIS A 65 39.93 -9.14 6.96
CA HIS A 65 39.26 -8.05 6.27
C HIS A 65 38.20 -8.53 5.26
N LYS A 66 37.16 -7.71 5.05
CA LYS A 66 36.00 -8.00 4.18
C LYS A 66 36.36 -8.36 2.73
N GLY A 67 37.52 -7.92 2.23
CA GLY A 67 37.98 -8.15 0.86
C GLY A 67 38.78 -9.43 0.65
N HIS A 68 38.96 -10.26 1.69
CA HIS A 68 39.74 -11.50 1.58
C HIS A 68 39.00 -12.57 0.76
N GLU A 69 39.70 -13.27 -0.13
CA GLU A 69 39.13 -14.22 -1.10
C GLU A 69 38.35 -15.39 -0.45
N ILE A 70 38.73 -15.78 0.76
CA ILE A 70 38.04 -16.82 1.55
C ILE A 70 36.55 -16.52 1.77
N TRP A 71 36.12 -15.25 1.81
CA TRP A 71 34.69 -14.92 1.89
C TRP A 71 33.94 -15.31 0.61
N GLN A 72 34.60 -15.21 -0.54
CA GLN A 72 34.07 -15.66 -1.83
C GLN A 72 34.06 -17.19 -1.90
N GLN A 73 35.08 -17.85 -1.36
CA GLN A 73 35.13 -19.33 -1.28
C GLN A 73 33.98 -19.89 -0.42
N ILE A 74 33.72 -19.31 0.75
CA ILE A 74 32.59 -19.70 1.61
C ILE A 74 31.24 -19.39 0.95
N ALA A 75 31.13 -18.27 0.23
CA ALA A 75 29.92 -17.96 -0.53
C ALA A 75 29.64 -19.02 -1.61
N ASN A 76 30.68 -19.48 -2.31
CA ASN A 76 30.58 -20.56 -3.30
C ASN A 76 30.15 -21.90 -2.66
N GLU A 77 30.72 -22.27 -1.51
CA GLU A 77 30.33 -23.50 -0.76
C GLU A 77 28.86 -23.45 -0.26
N LEU A 78 28.28 -22.25 -0.15
CA LEU A 78 26.88 -22.01 0.22
C LEU A 78 25.97 -21.76 -1.00
N ASP A 79 26.37 -22.22 -2.18
CA ASP A 79 25.65 -22.07 -3.45
C ASP A 79 25.37 -20.60 -3.83
N ASN A 80 26.23 -19.66 -3.42
CA ASN A 80 26.06 -18.22 -3.59
C ASN A 80 24.73 -17.65 -3.04
N LYS A 81 24.10 -18.36 -2.10
CA LYS A 81 22.85 -17.91 -1.43
C LYS A 81 23.08 -16.77 -0.45
N LEU A 82 24.34 -16.48 -0.10
CA LEU A 82 24.80 -15.38 0.74
C LEU A 82 25.98 -14.67 0.07
N LEU A 83 25.97 -13.34 0.11
CA LEU A 83 27.08 -12.52 -0.38
C LEU A 83 28.28 -12.56 0.59
N PRO A 84 29.53 -12.46 0.10
CA PRO A 84 30.75 -12.38 0.92
C PRO A 84 30.68 -11.34 2.05
N GLU A 85 30.13 -10.15 1.79
CA GLU A 85 29.99 -9.09 2.79
C GLU A 85 28.97 -9.47 3.88
N SER A 86 27.96 -10.26 3.51
CA SER A 86 26.97 -10.77 4.47
C SER A 86 27.60 -11.81 5.38
N LEU A 87 28.48 -12.67 4.86
CA LEU A 87 29.25 -13.63 5.64
C LEU A 87 30.22 -12.92 6.59
N TYR A 88 30.96 -11.91 6.11
CA TYR A 88 31.79 -11.05 6.95
C TYR A 88 30.99 -10.42 8.08
N SER A 89 29.79 -9.89 7.80
CA SER A 89 28.91 -9.31 8.82
C SER A 89 28.40 -10.34 9.84
N ILE A 90 28.09 -11.57 9.39
CA ILE A 90 27.64 -12.67 10.27
C ILE A 90 28.75 -13.05 11.24
N VAL A 91 29.97 -13.24 10.73
CA VAL A 91 31.13 -13.62 11.56
C VAL A 91 31.57 -12.46 12.44
N THR A 92 31.65 -11.23 11.93
CA THR A 92 32.05 -10.02 12.68
C THR A 92 31.12 -9.72 13.84
N ASN A 93 29.81 -9.83 13.64
CA ASN A 93 28.82 -9.58 14.68
C ASN A 93 28.47 -10.83 15.51
N ASN A 94 29.21 -11.94 15.33
CA ASN A 94 28.97 -13.23 15.96
C ASN A 94 27.49 -13.67 15.90
N LYS A 95 26.83 -13.43 14.76
CA LYS A 95 25.43 -13.85 14.57
C LYS A 95 25.37 -15.37 14.60
N TYR A 96 24.30 -15.90 15.20
CA TYR A 96 24.11 -17.34 15.40
C TYR A 96 25.16 -18.03 16.28
N ASN A 97 26.00 -17.27 16.98
CA ASN A 97 27.10 -17.77 17.81
C ASN A 97 28.12 -18.63 17.02
N VAL A 98 28.38 -18.26 15.77
CA VAL A 98 29.33 -18.98 14.89
C VAL A 98 30.76 -19.04 15.45
N ARG A 99 31.11 -18.17 16.41
CA ARG A 99 32.42 -18.19 17.08
C ARG A 99 32.51 -19.13 18.30
N LYS A 100 31.49 -19.97 18.56
CA LYS A 100 31.40 -20.79 19.79
C LYS A 100 32.53 -21.82 20.00
N LYS A 101 33.38 -22.08 19.01
CA LYS A 101 34.56 -22.95 19.15
C LYS A 101 35.83 -22.23 19.65
N LEU A 102 35.79 -20.92 19.93
CA LEU A 102 36.93 -20.19 20.46
C LEU A 102 36.85 -19.99 21.99
N PRO A 103 37.95 -20.23 22.75
CA PRO A 103 37.98 -19.98 24.19
C PRO A 103 37.64 -18.51 24.51
N ASN A 104 36.65 -18.34 25.39
CA ASN A 104 36.08 -17.06 25.82
C ASN A 104 37.13 -16.01 26.19
N GLN A 105 37.08 -14.83 25.55
CA GLN A 105 37.35 -13.53 26.19
C GLN A 105 36.86 -12.38 25.29
N SER A 106 36.25 -11.37 25.90
CA SER A 106 35.61 -10.22 25.24
C SER A 106 36.59 -9.34 24.46
N LEU A 107 36.20 -8.85 23.29
CA LEU A 107 36.92 -7.77 22.61
C LEU A 107 35.97 -6.63 22.23
N ASN A 108 36.30 -5.46 22.79
CA ASN A 108 35.72 -4.16 22.49
C ASN A 108 36.10 -3.70 21.07
N SER A 109 35.19 -2.93 20.49
CA SER A 109 35.30 -2.24 19.21
C SER A 109 36.33 -1.11 19.22
N THR A 110 37.22 -1.08 18.23
CA THR A 110 37.79 0.16 17.71
C THR A 110 38.08 -0.03 16.22
N VAL A 111 37.38 0.72 15.37
CA VAL A 111 37.69 0.80 13.93
C VAL A 111 38.17 2.22 13.68
N SER A 112 39.48 2.35 13.49
CA SER A 112 40.10 3.39 12.69
C SER A 112 40.69 2.73 11.44
N SER A 113 40.60 3.44 10.31
CA SER A 113 41.38 3.26 9.08
C SER A 113 40.92 4.43 8.19
N VAL A 114 41.64 5.55 8.06
CA VAL A 114 42.96 5.76 7.44
C VAL A 114 43.10 5.02 6.10
N GLU A 115 43.33 5.85 5.10
CA GLU A 115 43.33 5.65 3.66
C GLU A 115 44.45 4.72 3.18
N SER A 116 44.25 4.14 2.00
CA SER A 116 45.33 3.76 1.09
C SER A 116 44.87 4.03 -0.33
N GLU A 117 45.67 4.83 -1.01
CA GLU A 117 45.60 5.25 -2.40
C GLU A 117 46.14 4.16 -3.34
N ASN A 118 45.64 4.19 -4.59
CA ASN A 118 46.36 4.11 -5.87
C ASN A 118 45.29 4.23 -6.99
N LEU A 119 45.20 5.35 -7.74
CA LEU A 119 45.91 5.70 -9.01
C LEU A 119 45.69 4.63 -10.11
N SER A 120 45.21 4.88 -11.33
CA SER A 120 44.88 6.06 -12.19
C SER A 120 43.58 5.73 -12.98
N ASP A 121 42.81 6.63 -13.58
CA ASP A 121 43.09 7.49 -14.73
C ASP A 121 42.17 8.72 -14.76
N SER A 122 42.76 9.82 -15.19
CA SER A 122 42.21 11.17 -15.35
C SER A 122 41.16 11.29 -16.45
N ILE A 123 39.95 11.77 -16.11
CA ILE A 123 39.28 12.86 -16.85
C ILE A 123 38.56 13.74 -15.80
N GLU A 124 38.91 15.02 -15.82
CA GLU A 124 38.40 16.09 -14.97
C GLU A 124 36.90 16.32 -15.19
N ASP A 125 36.14 16.42 -14.09
CA ASP A 125 35.01 17.34 -13.98
C ASP A 125 34.67 17.51 -12.48
N ALA A 126 35.36 18.46 -11.85
CA ALA A 126 35.12 18.86 -10.47
C ALA A 126 33.79 19.61 -10.35
N ASN A 127 32.69 18.86 -10.27
CA ASN A 127 31.38 19.41 -9.95
C ASN A 127 31.32 19.67 -8.44
N ILE A 128 31.77 20.85 -8.01
CA ILE A 128 31.76 21.28 -6.60
C ILE A 128 30.32 21.27 -6.10
N LYS A 129 29.98 20.26 -5.29
CA LYS A 129 28.69 20.16 -4.59
C LYS A 129 28.65 21.21 -3.47
N THR A 130 28.22 22.41 -3.79
CA THR A 130 28.04 23.47 -2.79
C THR A 130 26.86 23.15 -1.87
N ASP A 131 27.08 23.27 -0.57
CA ASP A 131 26.03 23.14 0.43
C ASP A 131 25.04 24.31 0.29
N HIS A 132 23.75 24.00 0.41
CA HIS A 132 22.69 25.01 0.36
C HIS A 132 22.15 25.27 1.76
N ASN A 133 22.35 26.49 2.24
CA ASN A 133 21.85 26.95 3.53
C ASN A 133 20.51 27.64 3.36
N PHE A 134 19.56 27.37 4.25
CA PHE A 134 18.27 28.06 4.29
C PHE A 134 17.68 28.02 5.69
N THR A 135 16.77 28.95 5.97
CA THR A 135 16.03 29.01 7.22
C THR A 135 14.53 28.96 6.96
N PHE A 136 13.77 28.47 7.94
CA PHE A 136 12.31 28.63 7.96
C PHE A 136 11.83 28.74 9.40
N THR A 137 10.67 29.37 9.59
CA THR A 137 10.06 29.60 10.90
C THR A 137 8.71 28.88 11.04
N MET A 138 8.30 28.68 12.28
CA MET A 138 6.93 28.28 12.67
C MET A 138 6.60 28.80 14.06
N SER A 139 5.31 28.88 14.38
CA SER A 139 4.87 29.26 15.73
C SER A 139 5.28 28.22 16.75
N PHE A 140 5.46 28.67 18.00
CA PHE A 140 5.74 27.80 19.13
C PHE A 140 4.64 26.75 19.33
N ASP A 141 3.37 27.10 19.12
CA ASP A 141 2.25 26.16 19.22
C ASP A 141 2.33 25.05 18.17
N GLU A 142 2.65 25.39 16.90
CA GLU A 142 2.85 24.40 15.83
C GLU A 142 3.99 23.45 16.23
N TYR A 143 5.09 24.00 16.75
CA TYR A 143 6.24 23.22 17.21
C TYR A 143 5.95 22.34 18.43
N ASP A 144 5.32 22.88 19.47
CA ASP A 144 5.02 22.17 20.71
C ASP A 144 4.05 21.01 20.47
N SER A 145 3.08 21.21 19.55
CA SER A 145 2.16 20.17 19.12
C SER A 145 2.89 18.94 18.54
N MET A 146 4.12 19.11 18.01
CA MET A 146 4.94 18.03 17.46
C MET A 146 5.75 17.28 18.52
N ILE A 147 5.80 17.74 19.78
CA ILE A 147 6.64 17.14 20.82
C ILE A 147 5.81 16.21 21.72
N CYS A 148 6.38 15.07 22.09
CA CYS A 148 5.86 14.22 23.15
C CYS A 148 6.95 13.77 24.12
N THR A 149 6.52 13.26 25.26
CA THR A 149 7.41 12.61 26.23
C THR A 149 7.44 11.11 25.93
N SER A 150 8.64 10.56 25.71
CA SER A 150 8.86 9.14 25.48
C SER A 150 9.75 8.55 26.57
N GLN A 151 9.44 7.33 27.00
CA GLN A 151 10.24 6.59 27.99
C GLN A 151 11.43 5.92 27.28
N ARG A 152 12.65 6.30 27.64
CA ARG A 152 13.89 5.75 27.08
C ARG A 152 14.64 4.94 28.14
N LYS A 153 15.19 3.79 27.74
CA LYS A 153 16.03 2.96 28.59
C LYS A 153 17.50 3.28 28.33
N ARG A 154 18.27 3.50 29.39
CA ARG A 154 19.74 3.62 29.32
C ARG A 154 20.38 2.54 30.19
N ARG A 155 21.44 1.94 29.64
CA ARG A 155 22.23 0.93 30.33
C ARG A 155 23.14 1.60 31.36
N LYS A 156 23.16 1.08 32.58
CA LYS A 156 24.14 1.36 33.64
C LYS A 156 24.83 0.04 34.03
N LEU A 157 25.85 0.12 34.88
CA LEU A 157 26.57 -1.05 35.41
C LEU A 157 25.61 -2.09 36.02
N ASN A 158 24.54 -1.66 36.71
CA ASN A 158 23.61 -2.54 37.43
C ASN A 158 22.24 -2.71 36.75
N GLY A 159 22.18 -2.60 35.42
CA GLY A 159 20.95 -2.86 34.65
C GLY A 159 20.47 -1.69 33.81
N TYR A 160 19.16 -1.59 33.59
CA TYR A 160 18.54 -0.52 32.81
C TYR A 160 17.72 0.37 33.71
N TYR A 161 17.87 1.69 33.56
CA TYR A 161 16.91 2.64 34.11
C TYR A 161 16.14 3.30 32.97
N THR A 162 14.84 3.53 33.21
CA THR A 162 13.95 4.20 32.28
C THR A 162 13.81 5.66 32.71
N PHE A 163 13.88 6.59 31.77
CA PHE A 163 13.67 8.02 32.04
C PHE A 163 12.83 8.66 30.94
N PRO A 164 12.01 9.67 31.29
CA PRO A 164 11.30 10.46 30.30
C PRO A 164 12.29 11.29 29.49
N LYS A 165 12.07 11.37 28.18
CA LYS A 165 12.81 12.25 27.28
C LYS A 165 11.84 12.92 26.32
N LYS A 166 12.00 14.23 26.10
CA LYS A 166 11.30 14.95 25.03
C LYS A 166 11.80 14.47 23.66
N VAL A 167 10.88 14.09 22.79
CA VAL A 167 11.15 13.65 21.42
C VAL A 167 10.07 14.19 20.49
N PHE A 168 10.36 14.23 19.20
CA PHE A 168 9.30 14.50 18.24
C PHE A 168 8.34 13.30 18.15
N LYS A 169 7.05 13.59 18.06
CA LYS A 169 5.96 12.62 17.89
C LYS A 169 6.18 11.85 16.60
N PRO A 170 6.47 10.54 16.66
CA PRO A 170 6.72 9.74 15.47
C PRO A 170 5.57 9.87 14.45
N TYR A 171 5.91 10.00 13.17
CA TYR A 171 4.96 10.05 12.05
C TYR A 171 4.14 11.33 11.91
N TYR A 172 4.37 12.33 12.75
CA TYR A 172 3.67 13.61 12.70
C TYR A 172 4.62 14.72 12.22
N TRP A 173 5.73 14.92 12.95
CA TRP A 173 6.66 16.03 12.70
C TRP A 173 7.36 15.97 11.34
N GLU A 174 7.62 14.76 10.81
CA GLU A 174 8.36 14.60 9.56
C GLU A 174 7.63 15.26 8.37
N ASN A 175 6.29 15.22 8.37
CA ASN A 175 5.49 15.81 7.30
C ASN A 175 5.45 17.33 7.43
N SER A 176 5.29 17.86 8.64
CA SER A 176 5.32 19.30 8.91
C SER A 176 6.65 19.91 8.47
N ILE A 177 7.77 19.31 8.89
CA ILE A 177 9.11 19.77 8.49
C ILE A 177 9.33 19.61 6.98
N THR A 178 8.92 18.49 6.37
CA THR A 178 9.04 18.31 4.91
C THR A 178 8.29 19.38 4.13
N ASN A 179 7.09 19.77 4.60
CA ASN A 179 6.31 20.83 3.96
C ASN A 179 7.00 22.19 4.06
N LYS A 180 7.59 22.53 5.21
CA LYS A 180 8.33 23.79 5.39
C LYS A 180 9.60 23.81 4.54
N ILE A 181 10.33 22.69 4.45
CA ILE A 181 11.50 22.55 3.56
C ILE A 181 11.09 22.74 2.10
N TRP A 182 9.96 22.15 1.67
CA TRP A 182 9.45 22.35 0.31
C TRP A 182 9.15 23.82 0.04
N LYS A 183 8.40 24.49 0.93
CA LYS A 183 8.09 25.91 0.78
C LYS A 183 9.33 26.81 0.72
N ALA A 184 10.37 26.46 1.47
CA ALA A 184 11.60 27.25 1.51
C ALA A 184 12.54 27.00 0.32
N THR A 185 12.44 25.85 -0.36
CA THR A 185 13.49 25.42 -1.32
C THR A 185 12.99 24.92 -2.67
N HIS A 186 11.71 24.56 -2.79
CA HIS A 186 11.12 23.88 -3.96
C HIS A 186 11.92 22.63 -4.42
N LYS A 187 12.67 21.99 -3.50
CA LYS A 187 13.50 20.81 -3.82
C LYS A 187 12.68 19.53 -3.73
N LYS A 188 12.80 18.67 -4.76
CA LYS A 188 12.12 17.36 -4.86
C LYS A 188 12.59 16.28 -3.87
N CYS A 189 13.50 16.58 -2.94
CA CYS A 189 14.11 15.60 -2.06
C CYS A 189 13.13 15.15 -0.96
N GLY A 190 12.68 13.89 -1.02
CA GLY A 190 11.99 13.25 0.11
C GLY A 190 13.01 12.76 1.14
N TYR A 191 13.30 13.58 2.15
CA TYR A 191 14.22 13.22 3.22
C TYR A 191 13.57 12.20 4.16
N ASN A 192 14.29 11.11 4.45
CA ASN A 192 13.99 10.24 5.58
C ASN A 192 14.78 10.75 6.77
N PHE A 193 14.09 11.19 7.82
CA PHE A 193 14.72 11.67 9.05
C PHE A 193 15.22 10.48 9.87
N ILE A 194 16.53 10.47 10.15
CA ILE A 194 17.23 9.33 10.76
C ILE A 194 17.49 9.60 12.24
N ASP A 195 17.78 10.86 12.58
CA ASP A 195 18.10 11.26 13.95
C ASP A 195 17.49 12.61 14.27
N HIS A 196 17.13 12.80 15.54
CA HIS A 196 16.62 14.05 16.06
C HIS A 196 16.91 14.18 17.55
N TYR A 197 17.03 15.42 17.99
CA TYR A 197 17.25 15.82 19.36
C TYR A 197 16.36 17.01 19.69
N VAL A 198 15.73 16.95 20.86
CA VAL A 198 14.98 18.04 21.46
C VAL A 198 15.52 18.21 22.87
N ALA A 199 15.95 19.42 23.22
CA ALA A 199 16.40 19.73 24.58
C ALA A 199 15.23 19.59 25.57
N GLU A 200 15.53 19.31 26.84
CA GLU A 200 14.49 19.16 27.86
C GLU A 200 13.67 20.44 28.05
N SER A 201 14.32 21.61 27.90
CA SER A 201 13.68 22.93 27.90
C SER A 201 12.80 23.19 26.67
N LYS A 202 12.84 22.34 25.64
CA LYS A 202 12.27 22.53 24.31
C LYS A 202 12.78 23.75 23.53
N MET A 203 13.72 24.52 24.10
CA MET A 203 14.21 25.78 23.51
C MET A 203 15.18 25.56 22.35
N SER A 204 15.75 24.36 22.21
CA SER A 204 16.68 24.05 21.14
C SER A 204 16.67 22.57 20.78
N GLY A 205 17.22 22.26 19.61
CA GLY A 205 17.38 20.90 19.16
C GLY A 205 17.93 20.80 17.76
N SER A 206 17.88 19.59 17.20
CA SER A 206 18.39 19.32 15.87
C SER A 206 17.71 18.12 15.22
N PHE A 207 17.81 18.02 13.90
CA PHE A 207 17.45 16.82 13.15
C PHE A 207 18.40 16.58 11.99
N GLN A 208 18.46 15.31 11.56
CA GLN A 208 19.22 14.90 10.38
C GLN A 208 18.36 14.02 9.48
N GLY A 209 18.48 14.22 8.18
CA GLY A 209 17.76 13.45 7.17
C GLY A 209 18.63 13.08 5.97
N LYS A 210 18.25 11.99 5.31
CA LYS A 210 18.89 11.53 4.07
C LYS A 210 17.83 11.24 3.01
N CYS A 211 18.06 11.71 1.81
CA CYS A 211 17.26 11.35 0.64
C CYS A 211 17.90 10.18 -0.11
N ASN A 212 17.08 9.43 -0.84
CA ASN A 212 17.53 8.35 -1.70
C ASN A 212 18.48 8.78 -2.83
N CYS A 213 18.46 10.06 -3.24
CA CYS A 213 19.43 10.60 -4.18
C CYS A 213 20.84 10.79 -3.56
N GLY A 214 21.01 10.56 -2.27
CA GLY A 214 22.24 10.84 -1.54
C GLY A 214 22.28 12.21 -0.87
N SER A 215 21.32 13.11 -1.15
CA SER A 215 21.25 14.40 -0.45
C SER A 215 21.10 14.20 1.05
N LYS A 216 21.78 15.06 1.83
CA LYS A 216 21.71 15.07 3.29
C LYS A 216 21.16 16.41 3.73
N ILE A 217 20.40 16.42 4.82
CA ILE A 217 19.99 17.64 5.49
C ILE A 217 20.36 17.54 6.97
N LYS A 218 20.97 18.59 7.49
CA LYS A 218 21.17 18.79 8.93
C LYS A 218 20.49 20.09 9.30
N SER A 219 19.81 20.09 10.44
CA SER A 219 19.20 21.29 10.97
C SER A 219 19.41 21.42 12.46
N THR A 220 19.59 22.65 12.91
CA THR A 220 19.48 23.07 14.29
C THR A 220 18.35 24.07 14.41
N PHE A 221 17.65 24.08 15.54
CA PHE A 221 16.59 25.06 15.78
C PHE A 221 16.72 25.69 17.15
N GLN A 222 16.20 26.91 17.26
CA GLN A 222 16.12 27.69 18.49
C GLN A 222 14.76 28.36 18.59
N VAL A 223 14.25 28.44 19.82
CA VAL A 223 13.01 29.14 20.16
C VAL A 223 13.35 30.53 20.68
N ALA A 224 12.73 31.56 20.12
CA ALA A 224 12.83 32.93 20.57
C ALA A 224 11.42 33.54 20.65
N GLY A 225 10.94 33.78 21.87
CA GLY A 225 9.54 34.17 22.09
C GLY A 225 8.58 33.09 21.58
N ASP A 226 7.62 33.50 20.76
CA ASP A 226 6.58 32.63 20.20
C ASP A 226 6.95 32.02 18.83
N GLU A 227 8.18 32.20 18.38
CA GLU A 227 8.67 31.64 17.11
C GLU A 227 9.82 30.65 17.28
N VAL A 228 9.82 29.65 16.42
CA VAL A 228 10.88 28.65 16.32
C VAL A 228 11.56 28.76 14.96
N THR A 229 12.86 29.08 14.98
CA THR A 229 13.66 29.23 13.75
C THR A 229 14.50 27.99 13.51
N PHE A 230 14.32 27.37 12.35
CA PHE A 230 15.11 26.22 11.89
C PHE A 230 16.17 26.71 10.92
N THR A 231 17.44 26.45 11.25
CA THR A 231 18.58 26.67 10.35
C THR A 231 18.96 25.34 9.72
N CYS A 232 18.94 25.26 8.40
CA CYS A 232 19.16 24.02 7.65
C CYS A 232 20.35 24.13 6.71
N VAL A 233 21.17 23.07 6.68
CA VAL A 233 22.25 22.86 5.72
C VAL A 233 21.90 21.63 4.90
N ALA A 234 21.69 21.81 3.60
CA ALA A 234 21.36 20.74 2.67
C ALA A 234 22.50 20.49 1.68
N THR A 235 23.15 19.33 1.81
CA THR A 235 24.19 18.85 0.90
C THR A 235 23.54 18.10 -0.26
N PRO A 236 23.80 18.48 -1.53
CA PRO A 236 23.17 17.84 -2.68
C PRO A 236 23.72 16.43 -2.97
N GLY A 237 22.83 15.54 -3.40
CA GLY A 237 23.16 14.23 -3.95
C GLY A 237 22.86 14.14 -5.44
N SER A 238 23.43 13.15 -6.12
CA SER A 238 23.34 12.96 -7.58
C SER A 238 22.34 11.88 -8.03
N GLY A 239 21.78 11.10 -7.10
CA GLY A 239 20.88 9.99 -7.44
C GLY A 239 19.42 10.39 -7.70
N LYS A 240 18.56 9.39 -7.91
CA LYS A 240 17.12 9.61 -8.07
C LYS A 240 16.43 9.81 -6.72
N CYS A 241 15.72 10.94 -6.56
CA CYS A 241 14.93 11.19 -5.37
C CYS A 241 13.73 10.23 -5.29
N LYS A 242 13.44 9.74 -4.08
CA LYS A 242 12.16 9.07 -3.79
C LYS A 242 11.22 10.05 -3.10
N LYS A 243 9.91 9.84 -3.30
CA LYS A 243 8.85 10.54 -2.58
C LYS A 243 8.87 10.13 -1.11
N THR A 244 8.35 10.98 -0.23
CA THR A 244 8.16 10.62 1.18
C THR A 244 7.10 9.54 1.33
N TYR A 245 7.17 8.82 2.45
CA TYR A 245 6.20 7.77 2.75
C TYR A 245 4.88 8.37 3.20
N LEU A 246 3.78 7.98 2.54
CA LEU A 246 2.42 8.26 3.02
C LEU A 246 2.05 7.29 4.15
N ARG A 247 2.07 7.77 5.40
CA ARG A 247 1.85 6.95 6.60
C ARG A 247 0.68 7.42 7.45
N ASN A 248 0.13 6.51 8.24
CA ASN A 248 -0.78 6.74 9.36
C ASN A 248 -1.92 7.74 9.06
N GLU A 249 -2.08 8.78 9.88
CA GLU A 249 -3.19 9.72 9.79
C GLU A 249 -3.24 10.44 8.44
N HIS A 250 -2.09 10.80 7.87
CA HIS A 250 -2.06 11.39 6.52
C HIS A 250 -2.51 10.39 5.44
N ARG A 251 -2.15 9.11 5.59
CA ARG A 251 -2.64 8.05 4.70
C ARG A 251 -4.16 7.91 4.79
N LYS A 252 -4.72 7.97 6.01
CA LYS A 252 -6.17 7.95 6.24
C LYS A 252 -6.85 9.18 5.62
N LYS A 253 -6.37 10.39 5.91
CA LYS A 253 -6.89 11.65 5.35
C LYS A 253 -6.84 11.66 3.82
N ALA A 254 -5.74 11.20 3.24
CA ALA A 254 -5.62 11.04 1.79
C ALA A 254 -6.64 10.03 1.25
N ALA A 255 -6.77 8.86 1.88
CA ALA A 255 -7.73 7.84 1.47
C ALA A 255 -9.19 8.31 1.56
N GLU A 256 -9.54 9.08 2.60
CA GLU A 256 -10.88 9.67 2.76
C GLU A 256 -11.20 10.67 1.66
N LYS A 257 -10.31 11.64 1.40
CA LYS A 257 -10.48 12.58 0.27
C LYS A 257 -10.57 11.84 -1.08
N MET A 258 -9.83 10.75 -1.22
CA MET A 258 -9.84 9.90 -2.40
C MET A 258 -11.13 9.09 -2.58
N LYS A 259 -12.08 9.07 -1.63
CA LYS A 259 -13.38 8.38 -1.83
C LYS A 259 -14.18 9.03 -2.96
N SER A 260 -14.22 10.36 -2.99
CA SER A 260 -14.94 11.16 -3.98
C SER A 260 -14.12 11.55 -5.20
N LEU A 261 -12.79 11.44 -5.14
CA LEU A 261 -11.89 11.90 -6.18
C LEU A 261 -11.17 10.75 -6.92
N THR A 262 -10.82 11.02 -8.18
CA THR A 262 -9.81 10.22 -8.88
C THR A 262 -8.41 10.53 -8.33
N THR A 263 -7.44 9.68 -8.68
CA THR A 263 -6.05 9.88 -8.22
C THR A 263 -5.44 11.15 -8.78
N ASP A 264 -5.77 11.48 -10.02
CA ASP A 264 -5.22 12.64 -10.71
C ASP A 264 -5.85 13.93 -10.18
N GLN A 265 -7.18 13.95 -9.96
CA GLN A 265 -7.86 15.08 -9.30
C GLN A 265 -7.27 15.39 -7.92
N TYR A 266 -7.10 14.35 -7.09
CA TYR A 266 -6.49 14.52 -5.77
C TYR A 266 -5.05 15.06 -5.85
N GLN A 267 -4.25 14.54 -6.78
CA GLN A 267 -2.89 15.03 -6.97
C GLN A 267 -2.85 16.50 -7.42
N SER A 268 -3.77 16.89 -8.31
CA SER A 268 -3.92 18.28 -8.74
C SER A 268 -4.31 19.20 -7.58
N GLU A 269 -5.26 18.81 -6.74
CA GLU A 269 -5.63 19.58 -5.55
C GLU A 269 -4.44 19.78 -4.60
N ILE A 270 -3.67 18.72 -4.34
CA ILE A 270 -2.48 18.81 -3.49
C ILE A 270 -1.39 19.67 -4.15
N ALA A 271 -1.23 19.62 -5.47
CA ALA A 271 -0.27 20.48 -6.17
C ALA A 271 -0.61 21.96 -6.01
N VAL A 272 -1.91 22.31 -6.12
CA VAL A 272 -2.42 23.67 -5.88
C VAL A 272 -2.23 24.09 -4.42
N GLU A 273 -2.59 23.23 -3.46
CA GLU A 273 -2.41 23.49 -2.00
C GLU A 273 -0.94 23.77 -1.63
N LYS A 274 -0.01 23.32 -2.48
CA LYS A 274 1.43 23.37 -2.23
C LYS A 274 2.13 24.43 -3.07
N ASN A 275 1.36 25.31 -3.72
CA ASN A 275 1.84 26.40 -4.57
C ASN A 275 2.87 25.93 -5.59
N MET A 276 2.64 24.76 -6.19
CA MET A 276 3.54 24.22 -7.21
C MET A 276 3.39 25.07 -8.48
N LEU A 277 4.46 25.74 -8.89
CA LEU A 277 4.47 26.58 -10.09
C LEU A 277 4.70 25.74 -11.36
N GLN A 278 4.43 26.35 -12.51
CA GLN A 278 4.79 25.77 -13.79
C GLN A 278 6.31 25.59 -13.85
N HIS A 279 6.78 24.38 -14.20
CA HIS A 279 8.17 23.92 -14.18
C HIS A 279 8.77 23.53 -12.81
N ASP A 280 8.02 23.66 -11.70
CA ASP A 280 8.47 23.09 -10.43
C ASP A 280 8.58 21.56 -10.52
N PRO A 281 9.60 20.96 -9.89
CA PRO A 281 9.64 19.52 -9.80
C PRO A 281 8.52 19.04 -8.88
N GLN A 282 7.93 17.88 -9.15
CA GLN A 282 6.83 17.42 -8.29
C GLN A 282 7.27 17.28 -6.81
N PRO A 283 6.49 17.82 -5.85
CA PRO A 283 6.86 17.86 -4.45
C PRO A 283 7.10 16.47 -3.85
N PRO A 284 7.98 16.35 -2.84
CA PRO A 284 8.28 15.06 -2.23
C PRO A 284 7.08 14.41 -1.53
N HIS A 285 6.14 15.24 -1.03
CA HIS A 285 4.90 14.80 -0.37
C HIS A 285 3.76 14.44 -1.33
N LEU A 286 3.89 14.77 -2.62
CA LEU A 286 2.94 14.34 -3.64
C LEU A 286 3.13 12.83 -3.90
N SER A 287 2.25 12.05 -3.29
CA SER A 287 2.31 10.59 -3.32
C SER A 287 2.04 10.03 -4.72
N LYS A 288 2.70 8.93 -5.07
CA LYS A 288 2.47 8.24 -6.35
C LYS A 288 1.05 7.68 -6.44
N ALA A 289 0.53 7.58 -7.66
CA ALA A 289 -0.81 7.07 -7.90
C ALA A 289 -1.05 5.67 -7.33
N SER A 290 -0.09 4.75 -7.47
CA SER A 290 -0.19 3.41 -6.90
C SER A 290 -0.31 3.40 -5.36
N VAL A 291 0.39 4.31 -4.68
CA VAL A 291 0.34 4.45 -3.22
C VAL A 291 -1.01 4.97 -2.76
N LEU A 292 -1.57 5.93 -3.49
CA LEU A 292 -2.90 6.50 -3.24
C LEU A 292 -4.01 5.48 -3.49
N ARG A 293 -3.95 4.72 -4.59
CA ARG A 293 -4.89 3.61 -4.87
C ARG A 293 -4.85 2.55 -3.76
N THR A 294 -3.65 2.21 -3.29
CA THR A 294 -3.50 1.25 -2.18
C THR A 294 -4.11 1.81 -0.89
N ALA A 295 -3.90 3.10 -0.59
CA ALA A 295 -4.49 3.75 0.59
C ALA A 295 -6.02 3.75 0.52
N LYS A 296 -6.60 4.10 -0.63
CA LYS A 296 -8.04 4.05 -0.88
C LYS A 296 -8.58 2.63 -0.70
N ALA A 297 -7.90 1.63 -1.25
CA ALA A 297 -8.32 0.23 -1.14
C ALA A 297 -8.28 -0.28 0.31
N GLU A 298 -7.23 0.06 1.08
CA GLU A 298 -7.14 -0.29 2.50
C GLU A 298 -8.29 0.30 3.31
N LEU A 299 -8.64 1.57 3.03
CA LEU A 299 -9.76 2.23 3.68
C LEU A 299 -11.09 1.56 3.35
N ILE A 300 -11.35 1.31 2.06
CA ILE A 300 -12.57 0.60 1.61
C ILE A 300 -12.65 -0.79 2.24
N ARG A 301 -11.53 -1.52 2.33
CA ARG A 301 -11.48 -2.84 2.98
C ARG A 301 -11.75 -2.76 4.49
N SER A 302 -11.36 -1.68 5.15
CA SER A 302 -11.68 -1.47 6.57
C SER A 302 -13.18 -1.28 6.82
N GLU A 303 -13.95 -0.95 5.77
CA GLU A 303 -15.41 -0.87 5.81
C GLU A 303 -16.10 -2.20 5.49
N TYR A 304 -15.35 -3.25 5.10
CA TYR A 304 -15.94 -4.55 4.83
C TYR A 304 -16.39 -5.24 6.11
N HIS A 305 -17.54 -5.93 6.05
CA HIS A 305 -18.07 -6.67 7.19
C HIS A 305 -17.27 -7.95 7.48
N HIS A 306 -16.55 -8.47 6.48
CA HIS A 306 -15.68 -9.61 6.65
C HIS A 306 -14.50 -9.57 5.67
N SER A 307 -13.40 -10.23 6.02
CA SER A 307 -12.19 -10.29 5.19
C SER A 307 -12.34 -11.17 3.95
N ASP A 308 -13.20 -12.18 4.05
CA ASP A 308 -13.73 -12.98 2.94
C ASP A 308 -14.94 -12.27 2.32
N PRO A 309 -14.90 -11.99 1.01
CA PRO A 309 -15.92 -11.22 0.31
C PRO A 309 -17.25 -11.96 0.15
N ILE A 310 -17.24 -13.29 0.07
CA ILE A 310 -18.44 -14.11 0.00
C ILE A 310 -19.20 -14.01 1.33
N VAL A 311 -18.47 -14.17 2.44
CA VAL A 311 -19.02 -14.02 3.78
C VAL A 311 -19.51 -12.59 4.01
N SER A 312 -18.76 -11.59 3.53
CA SER A 312 -19.18 -10.19 3.59
C SER A 312 -20.52 -9.99 2.87
N LEU A 313 -20.68 -10.51 1.66
CA LEU A 313 -21.93 -10.42 0.89
C LEU A 313 -23.10 -11.13 1.60
N SER A 314 -22.84 -12.28 2.22
CA SER A 314 -23.86 -12.99 3.03
C SER A 314 -24.30 -12.16 4.22
N ILE A 315 -23.37 -11.57 4.98
CA ILE A 315 -23.71 -10.64 6.08
C ILE A 315 -24.49 -9.43 5.55
N MET A 316 -24.09 -8.92 4.38
CA MET A 316 -24.75 -7.76 3.77
C MET A 316 -26.18 -8.08 3.33
N LYS A 317 -26.42 -9.29 2.81
CA LYS A 317 -27.77 -9.76 2.43
C LYS A 317 -28.69 -9.85 3.65
N GLU A 318 -28.21 -10.44 4.74
CA GLU A 318 -29.04 -10.75 5.91
C GLU A 318 -29.21 -9.56 6.87
N HIS A 319 -28.18 -8.74 7.06
CA HIS A 319 -28.14 -7.78 8.17
C HIS A 319 -28.00 -6.32 7.74
N VAL A 320 -27.32 -6.04 6.63
CA VAL A 320 -26.96 -4.66 6.27
C VAL A 320 -27.93 -4.08 5.25
N TRP A 321 -28.23 -4.84 4.20
CA TRP A 321 -29.13 -4.46 3.11
C TRP A 321 -30.17 -5.56 2.81
N PRO A 322 -31.00 -5.91 3.81
CA PRO A 322 -32.12 -6.82 3.58
C PRO A 322 -33.03 -6.25 2.49
N GLY A 323 -33.44 -7.12 1.57
CA GLY A 323 -34.29 -6.72 0.44
C GLY A 323 -33.58 -5.93 -0.67
N THR A 324 -32.25 -5.80 -0.65
CA THR A 324 -31.46 -5.28 -1.79
C THR A 324 -30.66 -6.36 -2.51
N ILE A 325 -30.10 -7.30 -1.75
CA ILE A 325 -29.49 -8.51 -2.31
C ILE A 325 -30.56 -9.60 -2.26
N HIS A 326 -31.03 -10.03 -3.42
CA HIS A 326 -32.18 -10.90 -3.55
C HIS A 326 -31.77 -12.37 -3.60
N ASP A 327 -30.76 -12.66 -4.41
CA ASP A 327 -30.21 -14.00 -4.51
C ASP A 327 -28.68 -13.99 -4.49
N LEU A 328 -28.10 -15.06 -3.96
CA LEU A 328 -26.67 -15.24 -3.76
C LEU A 328 -26.33 -16.73 -3.78
N SER A 329 -25.50 -17.14 -4.72
CA SER A 329 -24.91 -18.48 -4.77
C SER A 329 -23.39 -18.42 -4.69
N PHE A 330 -22.79 -19.49 -4.17
CA PHE A 330 -21.35 -19.57 -3.93
C PHE A 330 -20.62 -20.50 -4.90
N SER A 331 -21.31 -21.46 -5.52
CA SER A 331 -20.75 -22.35 -6.54
C SER A 331 -21.87 -22.89 -7.45
N PRO A 332 -22.04 -22.35 -8.67
CA PRO A 332 -21.37 -21.17 -9.22
C PRO A 332 -21.66 -19.92 -8.39
N PHE A 333 -20.76 -18.95 -8.42
CA PHE A 333 -20.95 -17.65 -7.82
C PHE A 333 -21.86 -16.78 -8.69
N TYR A 334 -22.92 -16.26 -8.07
CA TYR A 334 -23.69 -15.16 -8.62
C TYR A 334 -24.34 -14.35 -7.50
N VAL A 335 -24.70 -13.10 -7.80
CA VAL A 335 -25.48 -12.23 -6.92
C VAL A 335 -26.49 -11.43 -7.75
N HIS A 336 -27.76 -11.50 -7.35
CA HIS A 336 -28.85 -10.69 -7.91
C HIS A 336 -29.14 -9.54 -6.96
N TYR A 337 -29.10 -8.29 -7.43
CA TYR A 337 -29.34 -7.14 -6.57
C TYR A 337 -30.00 -5.97 -7.29
N TRP A 338 -30.88 -5.29 -6.55
CA TRP A 338 -31.53 -4.03 -6.89
C TRP A 338 -32.14 -3.44 -5.62
N THR A 339 -32.47 -2.17 -5.61
CA THR A 339 -33.08 -1.48 -4.46
C THR A 339 -34.58 -1.35 -4.64
N HIS A 340 -35.31 -1.17 -3.54
CA HIS A 340 -36.73 -0.79 -3.60
C HIS A 340 -36.96 0.47 -4.43
N HIS A 341 -36.05 1.46 -4.33
CA HIS A 341 -36.14 2.66 -5.15
C HIS A 341 -36.07 2.37 -6.66
N GLN A 342 -35.13 1.50 -7.08
CA GLN A 342 -35.03 1.09 -8.48
C GLN A 342 -36.30 0.39 -8.97
N ARG A 343 -36.90 -0.44 -8.13
CA ARG A 343 -38.20 -1.08 -8.39
C ARG A 343 -39.31 -0.05 -8.56
N ASP A 344 -39.45 0.88 -7.62
CA ASP A 344 -40.51 1.88 -7.64
C ASP A 344 -40.39 2.83 -8.83
N VAL A 345 -39.16 3.21 -9.18
CA VAL A 345 -38.86 3.99 -10.40
C VAL A 345 -39.32 3.24 -11.64
N TYR A 346 -38.99 1.95 -11.75
CA TYR A 346 -39.40 1.15 -12.90
C TYR A 346 -40.92 0.92 -12.97
N ILE A 347 -41.60 0.68 -11.84
CA ILE A 347 -43.06 0.53 -11.80
C ILE A 347 -43.75 1.80 -12.33
N LYS A 348 -43.29 2.98 -11.89
CA LYS A 348 -43.82 4.26 -12.37
C LYS A 348 -43.54 4.48 -13.85
N TYR A 349 -42.34 4.13 -14.31
CA TYR A 349 -41.97 4.18 -15.71
C TYR A 349 -42.85 3.26 -16.57
N ALA A 350 -43.05 2.02 -16.14
CA ALA A 350 -43.86 1.05 -16.87
C ALA A 350 -45.35 1.41 -16.93
N ALA A 351 -45.88 2.10 -15.92
CA ALA A 351 -47.26 2.59 -15.93
C ALA A 351 -47.53 3.63 -17.04
N GLN A 352 -46.50 4.24 -17.62
CA GLN A 352 -46.63 5.20 -18.73
C GLN A 352 -46.83 4.52 -20.10
N GLY A 353 -46.83 3.18 -20.16
CA GLY A 353 -47.20 2.39 -21.35
C GLY A 353 -46.05 2.01 -22.28
N ASN A 354 -44.91 2.71 -22.22
CA ASN A 354 -43.75 2.50 -23.10
C ASN A 354 -42.53 1.94 -22.34
N SER A 355 -42.68 0.86 -21.58
CA SER A 355 -41.55 0.26 -20.84
C SER A 355 -40.56 -0.42 -21.78
N CYS A 356 -39.47 0.26 -22.08
CA CYS A 356 -38.31 -0.27 -22.77
C CYS A 356 -37.15 -0.43 -21.78
N ILE A 357 -36.54 -1.62 -21.75
CA ILE A 357 -35.34 -1.89 -20.95
C ILE A 357 -34.14 -2.19 -21.86
N PHE A 358 -32.97 -1.76 -21.42
CA PHE A 358 -31.68 -2.01 -22.07
C PHE A 358 -30.87 -2.96 -21.21
N ILE A 359 -30.34 -4.02 -21.80
CA ILE A 359 -29.56 -5.03 -21.09
C ILE A 359 -28.16 -5.08 -21.68
N ASP A 360 -27.17 -4.85 -20.82
CA ASP A 360 -25.76 -4.99 -21.16
C ASP A 360 -25.10 -6.02 -20.25
N ALA A 361 -24.10 -6.74 -20.79
CA ALA A 361 -23.27 -7.67 -20.05
C ALA A 361 -21.79 -7.39 -20.29
N THR A 362 -21.12 -6.85 -19.28
CA THR A 362 -19.68 -6.54 -19.34
C THR A 362 -18.87 -7.56 -18.54
N GLY A 363 -17.90 -8.21 -19.21
CA GLY A 363 -16.97 -9.14 -18.58
C GLY A 363 -15.74 -8.48 -17.96
N GLY A 364 -15.05 -9.21 -17.08
CA GLY A 364 -13.75 -8.78 -16.52
C GLY A 364 -13.85 -7.63 -15.51
N ILE A 365 -15.02 -7.50 -14.87
CA ILE A 365 -15.30 -6.44 -13.88
C ILE A 365 -14.57 -6.63 -12.55
N SER A 366 -14.19 -7.86 -12.21
CA SER A 366 -13.50 -8.19 -10.97
C SER A 366 -12.47 -9.29 -11.17
N PRO A 367 -11.38 -9.33 -10.36
CA PRO A 367 -10.46 -10.46 -10.34
C PRO A 367 -11.17 -11.74 -9.94
N LYS A 368 -10.62 -12.84 -10.44
CA LYS A 368 -11.01 -14.17 -9.99
C LYS A 368 -10.64 -14.35 -8.51
N PHE A 369 -11.48 -15.06 -7.77
CA PHE A 369 -11.29 -15.31 -6.35
C PHE A 369 -11.54 -16.77 -5.99
N THR A 370 -11.01 -17.19 -4.85
CA THR A 370 -11.17 -18.57 -4.38
C THR A 370 -12.53 -18.73 -3.72
N LYS A 371 -13.33 -19.67 -4.23
CA LYS A 371 -14.62 -20.08 -3.67
C LYS A 371 -14.41 -20.96 -2.43
N LEU A 372 -15.51 -21.23 -1.72
CA LEU A 372 -15.52 -22.10 -0.53
C LEU A 372 -15.02 -23.52 -0.81
N ASP A 373 -15.27 -24.03 -2.03
CA ASP A 373 -14.80 -25.33 -2.52
C ASP A 373 -13.30 -25.34 -2.94
N LYS A 374 -12.57 -24.25 -2.66
CA LYS A 374 -11.17 -24.01 -3.05
C LYS A 374 -10.91 -23.88 -4.54
N THR A 375 -11.95 -23.93 -5.38
CA THR A 375 -11.81 -23.62 -6.80
C THR A 375 -11.78 -22.11 -7.02
N THR A 376 -11.16 -21.67 -8.11
CA THR A 376 -11.09 -20.26 -8.47
C THR A 376 -12.29 -19.90 -9.34
N THR A 377 -12.82 -18.68 -9.19
CA THR A 377 -13.95 -18.27 -10.01
C THR A 377 -13.60 -18.18 -11.49
N SER A 378 -14.58 -18.45 -12.35
CA SER A 378 -14.52 -18.14 -13.78
C SER A 378 -14.53 -16.62 -14.00
N SER A 379 -14.55 -16.19 -15.26
CA SER A 379 -14.73 -14.77 -15.57
C SER A 379 -16.06 -14.30 -15.01
N LEU A 380 -16.04 -13.21 -14.23
CA LEU A 380 -17.25 -12.59 -13.71
C LEU A 380 -17.79 -11.57 -14.71
N PHE A 381 -19.09 -11.65 -14.92
CA PHE A 381 -19.83 -10.78 -15.81
C PHE A 381 -20.82 -9.95 -15.01
N LEU A 382 -20.84 -8.64 -15.28
CA LEU A 382 -21.83 -7.71 -14.75
C LEU A 382 -22.92 -7.53 -15.79
N TYR A 383 -24.12 -7.98 -15.44
CA TYR A 383 -25.35 -7.70 -16.16
C TYR A 383 -25.98 -6.46 -15.57
N LEU A 384 -26.29 -5.48 -16.42
CA LEU A 384 -26.98 -4.25 -16.05
C LEU A 384 -28.30 -4.17 -16.81
N ILE A 385 -29.36 -3.82 -16.08
CA ILE A 385 -30.64 -3.44 -16.64
C ILE A 385 -30.76 -1.94 -16.49
N ALA A 386 -30.94 -1.23 -17.60
CA ALA A 386 -31.12 0.21 -17.62
C ALA A 386 -32.44 0.60 -18.30
N ILE A 387 -32.95 1.76 -17.93
CA ILE A 387 -34.05 2.45 -18.60
C ILE A 387 -33.63 3.85 -18.98
N ASN A 388 -34.32 4.43 -19.95
CA ASN A 388 -34.18 5.83 -20.31
C ASN A 388 -35.48 6.57 -19.99
N VAL A 389 -35.40 7.53 -19.08
CA VAL A 389 -36.53 8.40 -18.71
C VAL A 389 -36.13 9.83 -19.01
N SER A 390 -36.83 10.46 -19.96
CA SER A 390 -36.61 11.87 -20.33
C SER A 390 -35.15 12.21 -20.70
N GLY A 391 -34.46 11.30 -21.40
CA GLY A 391 -33.07 11.48 -21.82
C GLY A 391 -32.04 11.14 -20.74
N GLN A 392 -32.46 10.70 -19.56
CA GLN A 392 -31.57 10.27 -18.48
C GLN A 392 -31.60 8.75 -18.32
N GLN A 393 -30.41 8.15 -18.19
CA GLN A 393 -30.26 6.71 -18.03
C GLN A 393 -30.22 6.33 -16.54
N PHE A 394 -31.03 5.35 -16.16
CA PHE A 394 -31.09 4.82 -14.80
C PHE A 394 -30.94 3.31 -14.81
N THR A 395 -30.06 2.78 -13.96
CA THR A 395 -29.96 1.34 -13.77
C THR A 395 -31.02 0.86 -12.78
N ILE A 396 -31.80 -0.15 -13.14
CA ILE A 396 -32.94 -0.66 -12.36
C ILE A 396 -32.77 -2.09 -11.85
N GLY A 397 -31.71 -2.79 -12.26
CA GLY A 397 -31.34 -4.07 -11.68
C GLY A 397 -29.99 -4.57 -12.18
N GLN A 398 -29.38 -5.44 -11.41
CA GLN A 398 -28.03 -5.91 -11.66
C GLN A 398 -27.86 -7.39 -11.27
N MET A 399 -27.01 -8.08 -12.02
CA MET A 399 -26.49 -9.39 -11.66
C MET A 399 -24.98 -9.42 -11.86
N ILE A 400 -24.25 -9.99 -10.91
CA ILE A 400 -22.86 -10.40 -11.13
C ILE A 400 -22.84 -11.91 -11.13
N SER A 401 -22.30 -12.54 -12.17
CA SER A 401 -22.38 -13.99 -12.33
C SER A 401 -21.13 -14.57 -13.00
N GLU A 402 -20.75 -15.76 -12.57
CA GLU A 402 -19.82 -16.66 -13.28
C GLU A 402 -20.46 -17.34 -14.50
N ARG A 403 -21.79 -17.45 -14.48
CA ARG A 403 -22.58 -18.12 -15.51
C ARG A 403 -23.14 -17.10 -16.49
N GLN A 404 -22.97 -17.41 -17.77
CA GLN A 404 -23.59 -16.70 -18.89
C GLN A 404 -24.55 -17.58 -19.69
N ASP A 405 -24.89 -18.76 -19.16
CA ASP A 405 -25.83 -19.66 -19.83
C ASP A 405 -27.27 -19.16 -19.71
N THR A 406 -28.10 -19.64 -20.63
CA THR A 406 -29.52 -19.29 -20.72
C THR A 406 -30.26 -19.54 -19.41
N ASN A 407 -29.98 -20.62 -18.68
CA ASN A 407 -30.70 -20.96 -17.46
C ASN A 407 -30.40 -19.98 -16.32
N ALA A 408 -29.13 -19.59 -16.16
CA ALA A 408 -28.75 -18.57 -15.18
C ALA A 408 -29.45 -17.23 -15.46
N ILE A 409 -29.52 -16.83 -16.74
CA ILE A 409 -30.19 -15.59 -17.15
C ILE A 409 -31.72 -15.69 -16.97
N ILE A 410 -32.33 -16.84 -17.29
CA ILE A 410 -33.76 -17.11 -17.03
C ILE A 410 -34.06 -16.96 -15.54
N ASN A 411 -33.25 -17.55 -14.66
CA ASN A 411 -33.45 -17.45 -13.21
C ASN A 411 -33.39 -16.00 -12.73
N PHE A 412 -32.44 -15.21 -13.25
CA PHE A 412 -32.35 -13.78 -12.95
C PHE A 412 -33.61 -13.01 -13.38
N TRP A 413 -34.16 -13.27 -14.58
CA TRP A 413 -35.40 -12.63 -15.02
C TRP A 413 -36.63 -13.09 -14.24
N ASN A 414 -36.70 -14.37 -13.89
CA ASN A 414 -37.80 -14.91 -13.08
C ASN A 414 -37.81 -14.31 -11.68
N ASP A 415 -36.63 -14.14 -11.06
CA ASP A 415 -36.53 -13.41 -9.80
C ASP A 415 -37.04 -11.98 -9.98
N TRP A 416 -36.60 -11.29 -11.02
CA TRP A 416 -37.03 -9.91 -11.29
C TRP A 416 -38.56 -9.79 -11.40
N LEU A 417 -39.23 -10.69 -12.14
CA LEU A 417 -40.70 -10.74 -12.20
C LEU A 417 -41.35 -11.12 -10.86
N LYS A 418 -40.79 -12.11 -10.14
CA LYS A 418 -41.28 -12.57 -8.83
C LYS A 418 -41.25 -11.45 -7.79
N TYR A 419 -40.29 -10.53 -7.89
CA TYR A 419 -40.23 -9.33 -7.04
C TYR A 419 -41.19 -8.21 -7.49
N GLY A 420 -42.08 -8.48 -8.45
CA GLY A 420 -43.19 -7.61 -8.83
C GLY A 420 -42.80 -6.48 -9.78
N PHE A 421 -41.73 -6.65 -10.56
CA PHE A 421 -41.46 -5.76 -11.69
C PHE A 421 -42.44 -6.06 -12.83
N PRO A 422 -43.11 -5.05 -13.41
CA PRO A 422 -43.95 -5.25 -14.58
C PRO A 422 -43.15 -5.76 -15.78
N GLN A 423 -43.73 -6.67 -16.55
CA GLN A 423 -43.11 -7.15 -17.78
C GLN A 423 -42.82 -5.99 -18.74
N PRO A 424 -41.59 -5.87 -19.29
CA PRO A 424 -41.27 -4.83 -20.26
C PRO A 424 -42.04 -5.04 -21.56
N LYS A 425 -42.35 -3.94 -22.26
CA LYS A 425 -42.95 -3.99 -23.61
C LYS A 425 -41.89 -4.16 -24.69
N GLU A 426 -40.70 -3.64 -24.43
CA GLU A 426 -39.56 -3.73 -25.34
C GLU A 426 -38.30 -4.06 -24.54
N VAL A 427 -37.46 -4.90 -25.13
CA VAL A 427 -36.16 -5.26 -24.57
C VAL A 427 -35.10 -5.08 -25.64
N VAL A 428 -34.13 -4.21 -25.36
CA VAL A 428 -33.00 -3.92 -26.25
C VAL A 428 -31.74 -4.54 -25.64
N MET A 429 -31.03 -5.32 -26.43
CA MET A 429 -29.78 -5.98 -26.04
C MET A 429 -28.92 -6.29 -27.26
N ASP A 430 -27.66 -6.61 -27.00
CA ASP A 430 -26.78 -7.19 -28.00
C ASP A 430 -27.24 -8.60 -28.41
N SER A 431 -26.82 -9.05 -29.60
CA SER A 431 -27.26 -10.32 -30.21
C SER A 431 -26.68 -11.59 -29.58
N ASN A 432 -26.42 -11.58 -28.27
CA ASN A 432 -25.99 -12.76 -27.53
C ASN A 432 -27.13 -13.79 -27.46
N LYS A 433 -26.89 -14.97 -28.04
CA LYS A 433 -27.83 -16.09 -28.07
C LYS A 433 -28.41 -16.45 -26.70
N ALA A 434 -27.59 -16.47 -25.65
CA ALA A 434 -28.06 -16.85 -24.31
C ALA A 434 -29.05 -15.82 -23.73
N GLN A 435 -28.78 -14.53 -23.91
CA GLN A 435 -29.66 -13.44 -23.48
C GLN A 435 -30.96 -13.44 -24.29
N LEU A 436 -30.87 -13.55 -25.62
CA LEU A 436 -32.03 -13.58 -26.51
C LEU A 436 -32.99 -14.73 -26.14
N ILE A 437 -32.48 -15.96 -26.00
CA ILE A 437 -33.32 -17.11 -25.63
C ILE A 437 -33.94 -16.90 -24.25
N ALA A 438 -33.17 -16.41 -23.28
CA ALA A 438 -33.67 -16.20 -21.92
C ALA A 438 -34.78 -15.14 -21.87
N THR A 439 -34.60 -14.02 -22.57
CA THR A 439 -35.59 -12.94 -22.64
C THR A 439 -36.86 -13.38 -23.35
N ILE A 440 -36.75 -14.09 -24.47
CA ILE A 440 -37.91 -14.66 -25.17
C ILE A 440 -38.66 -15.63 -24.25
N THR A 441 -37.94 -16.53 -23.59
CA THR A 441 -38.54 -17.54 -22.71
C THR A 441 -39.28 -16.93 -21.53
N VAL A 442 -38.80 -15.82 -20.97
CA VAL A 442 -39.37 -15.23 -19.75
C VAL A 442 -40.41 -14.15 -20.05
N PHE A 443 -40.22 -13.35 -21.09
CA PHE A 443 -41.10 -12.22 -21.40
C PHE A 443 -42.02 -12.47 -22.61
N THR A 444 -42.10 -13.68 -23.13
CA THR A 444 -43.02 -14.02 -24.22
C THR A 444 -43.56 -15.44 -24.03
N PRO A 445 -44.63 -15.83 -24.74
CA PRO A 445 -45.10 -17.22 -24.72
C PRO A 445 -44.21 -18.18 -25.53
N TYR A 446 -43.19 -17.69 -26.24
CA TYR A 446 -42.31 -18.50 -27.08
C TYR A 446 -41.17 -19.13 -26.28
N LYS A 447 -40.73 -20.33 -26.68
CA LYS A 447 -39.66 -21.07 -25.99
C LYS A 447 -38.31 -21.08 -26.71
N THR A 448 -38.28 -20.70 -27.99
CA THR A 448 -37.08 -20.74 -28.83
C THR A 448 -37.09 -19.63 -29.87
N ILE A 449 -35.90 -19.26 -30.34
CA ILE A 449 -35.71 -18.45 -31.54
C ILE A 449 -35.83 -19.41 -32.73
N GLY A 450 -36.76 -19.15 -33.64
CA GLY A 450 -36.96 -19.94 -34.86
C GLY A 450 -35.81 -19.86 -35.84
#